data_AF-A0A3B9WXK1-F1
#
_entry.id   AF-A0A3B9WXK1-F1
#
_cell.length_a   1.000
_cell.length_b   1.000
_cell.length_c   1.000
_cell.angle_alpha   90.00
_cell.angle_beta   90.00
_cell.angle_gamma   90.00
#
_symmetry.space_group_name_H-M   'P 1'
#
loop_
_entity.id
_entity.type
_entity.pdbx_description
1 polymer ?
#
loop_
_entity_poly.entity_id
_entity_poly.type
_entity_poly.pdbx_seq_one_letter_code
_entity_poly.pdbx_strand_id
1 'polypeptide(L)'
;MYDMGEEDEEVKKRSRGVYEFLLAVIIVALILLPQLIGTKAVTDESAGLDENGYPTTEKTLAELEAPGTRFGSPTIHEWMDALQSRFPEGKVLNYPNMANLYAALDSGEIDAAMGFLDERKTIAETHPNLALIEGQHPAHLYHGGSV
;
A
#
# COMPACT_ATOMS: atom_id res chain seq x y z
N MET A 1 5.39 20.14 -70.07
CA MET A 1 6.10 19.76 -68.84
C MET A 1 5.34 20.41 -67.71
N TYR A 2 4.52 19.67 -66.97
CA TYR A 2 3.88 20.19 -65.77
C TYR A 2 4.82 19.96 -64.59
N ASP A 3 5.07 21.04 -63.87
CA ASP A 3 5.88 21.12 -62.67
C ASP A 3 5.15 20.40 -61.53
N MET A 4 5.53 19.15 -61.26
CA MET A 4 4.98 18.29 -60.21
C MET A 4 5.92 18.20 -58.99
N GLY A 5 6.72 19.26 -58.72
CA GLY A 5 7.71 19.25 -57.65
C GLY A 5 7.28 19.89 -56.33
N GLU A 6 6.39 20.89 -56.35
CA GLU A 6 6.15 21.74 -55.17
C GLU A 6 5.06 21.24 -54.22
N GLU A 7 4.02 20.53 -54.71
CA GLU A 7 2.91 20.09 -53.84
C GLU A 7 3.32 18.98 -52.86
N ASP A 8 4.30 18.14 -53.21
CA ASP A 8 4.74 17.01 -52.38
C ASP A 8 5.57 17.45 -51.16
N GLU A 9 6.26 18.60 -51.21
CA GLU A 9 7.02 19.11 -50.06
C GLU A 9 6.12 19.73 -48.98
N GLU A 10 5.03 20.41 -49.37
CA GLU A 10 4.11 21.02 -48.40
C GLU A 10 3.34 19.99 -47.58
N VAL A 11 2.88 18.90 -48.21
CA VAL A 11 2.16 17.81 -47.54
C VAL A 11 3.06 17.09 -46.53
N LYS A 12 4.34 16.90 -46.87
CA LYS A 12 5.34 16.26 -46.00
C LYS A 12 5.69 17.13 -44.80
N LYS A 13 5.71 18.46 -44.96
CA LYS A 13 5.97 19.42 -43.87
C LYS A 13 4.79 19.52 -42.90
N ARG A 14 3.55 19.45 -43.40
CA ARG A 14 2.32 19.46 -42.59
C ARG A 14 2.16 18.19 -41.74
N SER A 15 2.46 17.03 -42.29
CA SER A 15 2.36 15.75 -41.57
C SER A 15 3.36 15.64 -40.42
N ARG A 16 4.57 16.19 -40.57
CA ARG A 16 5.65 16.12 -39.57
C ARG A 16 5.26 16.78 -38.22
N GLY A 17 4.56 17.91 -38.27
CA GLY A 17 4.06 18.59 -37.06
C GLY A 17 2.94 17.82 -36.36
N VAL A 18 2.12 17.05 -37.09
CA VAL A 18 1.06 16.23 -36.51
C VAL A 18 1.64 15.02 -35.78
N TYR A 19 2.70 14.40 -36.31
CA TYR A 19 3.39 13.30 -35.64
C TYR A 19 4.09 13.75 -34.36
N GLU A 20 4.75 14.90 -34.36
CA GLU A 20 5.38 15.46 -33.15
C GLU A 20 4.34 15.78 -32.07
N PHE A 21 3.19 16.32 -32.46
CA PHE A 21 2.09 16.59 -31.54
C PHE A 21 1.48 15.29 -30.97
N LEU A 22 1.22 14.28 -31.81
CA LEU A 22 0.72 12.98 -31.37
C LEU A 22 1.72 12.27 -30.43
N LEU A 23 3.01 12.32 -30.74
CA LEU A 23 4.06 11.76 -29.89
C LEU A 23 4.09 12.45 -28.52
N ALA A 24 3.99 13.78 -28.48
CA ALA A 24 3.93 14.53 -27.23
C ALA A 24 2.71 14.14 -26.39
N VAL A 25 1.54 13.97 -27.00
CA VAL A 25 0.31 13.52 -26.31
C VAL A 25 0.47 12.11 -25.74
N ILE A 26 1.07 11.18 -26.50
CA ILE A 26 1.33 9.81 -26.04
C ILE A 26 2.32 9.80 -24.87
N ILE A 27 3.39 10.59 -24.94
CA ILE A 27 4.37 10.70 -23.85
C ILE A 27 3.72 11.25 -22.58
N VAL A 28 2.91 12.31 -22.70
CA VAL A 28 2.17 12.87 -21.56
C VAL A 28 1.20 11.84 -20.99
N ALA A 29 0.47 11.11 -21.83
CA ALA A 29 -0.42 10.04 -21.37
C ALA A 29 0.35 8.92 -20.65
N LEU A 30 1.53 8.52 -21.15
CA LEU A 30 2.39 7.52 -20.50
C LEU A 30 2.97 7.99 -19.16
N ILE A 31 3.25 9.29 -19.00
CA ILE A 31 3.69 9.87 -17.73
C ILE A 31 2.53 9.95 -16.72
N LEU A 32 1.29 10.16 -17.20
CA LEU A 32 0.10 10.25 -16.35
C LEU A 32 -0.53 8.88 -16.01
N LEU A 33 -0.30 7.84 -16.82
CA LEU A 33 -0.85 6.49 -16.60
C LEU A 33 -0.47 5.87 -15.23
N PRO A 34 0.77 5.98 -14.73
CA PRO A 34 1.13 5.49 -13.39
C PRO A 34 0.33 6.15 -12.27
N GLN A 35 -0.08 7.42 -12.44
CA GLN A 35 -0.91 8.14 -11.45
C GLN A 35 -2.37 7.64 -11.45
N LEU A 36 -2.85 7.11 -12.57
CA LEU A 36 -4.20 6.53 -12.70
C LEU A 36 -4.31 5.09 -12.19
N ILE A 37 -3.21 4.32 -12.19
CA ILE A 37 -3.19 2.93 -11.72
C ILE A 37 -3.02 2.86 -10.18
N GLY A 38 -2.67 3.96 -9.51
CA GLY A 38 -2.43 4.05 -8.07
C GLY A 38 -3.66 4.18 -7.17
N THR A 39 -4.89 4.15 -7.70
CA THR A 39 -6.11 4.17 -6.89
C THR A 39 -6.89 2.88 -7.11
N LYS A 40 -6.34 1.75 -6.65
CA LYS A 40 -7.26 0.73 -6.16
C LYS A 40 -8.02 1.41 -5.03
N ALA A 41 -9.31 1.66 -5.26
CA ALA A 41 -10.25 1.93 -4.18
C ALA A 41 -10.08 0.75 -3.22
N VAL A 42 -9.36 1.03 -2.14
CA VAL A 42 -9.15 0.08 -1.08
C VAL A 42 -10.54 -0.13 -0.50
N THR A 43 -11.02 -1.35 -0.63
CA THR A 43 -12.25 -1.79 0.03
C THR A 43 -12.03 -1.59 1.51
N ASP A 44 -12.84 -0.71 2.09
CA ASP A 44 -13.04 -0.44 3.50
C ASP A 44 -13.18 -1.79 4.26
N GLU A 45 -12.06 -2.33 4.73
CA GLU A 45 -11.92 -3.64 5.39
C GLU A 45 -12.14 -3.53 6.91
N SER A 46 -12.84 -2.47 7.36
CA SER A 46 -13.27 -2.38 8.75
C SER A 46 -14.45 -3.33 9.01
N ALA A 47 -14.24 -4.32 9.88
CA ALA A 47 -15.30 -5.19 10.39
C ALA A 47 -16.31 -4.43 11.26
N GLY A 48 -15.88 -3.29 11.80
CA GLY A 48 -16.61 -2.50 12.76
C GLY A 48 -15.68 -1.84 13.77
N LEU A 49 -16.20 -1.66 14.99
CA LEU A 49 -15.49 -1.06 16.10
C LEU A 49 -15.46 -2.06 17.26
N ASP A 50 -14.36 -2.08 18.03
CA ASP A 50 -14.27 -2.85 19.27
C ASP A 50 -15.19 -2.27 20.37
N GLU A 51 -15.20 -2.91 21.55
CA GLU A 51 -16.01 -2.46 22.71
C GLU A 51 -15.69 -1.02 23.18
N ASN A 52 -14.55 -0.46 22.77
CA ASN A 52 -14.10 0.89 23.10
C ASN A 52 -14.27 1.88 21.93
N GLY A 53 -14.83 1.44 20.80
CA GLY A 53 -15.07 2.28 19.63
C GLY A 53 -13.86 2.43 18.69
N TYR A 54 -12.88 1.52 18.73
CA TYR A 54 -11.71 1.57 17.83
C TYR A 54 -11.86 0.66 16.62
N PRO A 55 -11.35 1.05 15.43
CA PRO A 55 -11.46 0.24 14.21
C PRO A 55 -10.88 -1.17 14.37
N THR A 56 -11.66 -2.17 13.98
CA THR A 56 -11.26 -3.58 13.89
C THR A 56 -11.37 -4.07 12.46
N THR A 57 -10.58 -5.07 12.09
CA THR A 57 -10.63 -5.71 10.77
C THR A 57 -11.29 -7.08 10.86
N GLU A 58 -11.91 -7.53 9.75
CA GLU A 58 -12.42 -8.91 9.65
C GLU A 58 -11.28 -9.91 9.54
N LYS A 59 -10.07 -9.42 9.27
CA LYS A 59 -8.89 -10.23 9.10
C LYS A 59 -8.59 -11.00 10.39
N THR A 60 -8.48 -12.31 10.25
CA THR A 60 -8.23 -13.21 11.39
C THR A 60 -6.75 -13.57 11.49
N LEU A 61 -6.34 -14.03 12.67
CA LEU A 61 -4.98 -14.57 12.84
C LEU A 61 -4.69 -15.74 11.90
N ALA A 62 -5.69 -16.54 11.54
CA ALA A 62 -5.51 -17.67 10.63
C ALA A 62 -5.16 -17.23 9.21
N GLU A 63 -5.63 -16.07 8.75
CA GLU A 63 -5.29 -15.54 7.44
C GLU A 63 -3.86 -15.01 7.38
N LEU A 64 -3.31 -14.59 8.52
CA LEU A 64 -1.90 -14.20 8.64
C LEU A 64 -0.94 -15.39 8.66
N GLU A 65 -1.44 -16.62 8.82
CA GLU A 65 -0.63 -17.84 8.72
C GLU A 65 -0.26 -18.19 7.27
N ALA A 66 -0.74 -17.43 6.28
CA ALA A 66 -0.40 -17.63 4.87
C ALA A 66 1.12 -17.49 4.62
N PRO A 67 1.72 -18.37 3.81
CA PRO A 67 3.13 -18.29 3.45
C PRO A 67 3.46 -16.96 2.79
N GLY A 68 4.54 -16.30 3.24
CA GLY A 68 4.99 -15.03 2.67
C GLY A 68 4.35 -13.78 3.29
N THR A 69 3.48 -13.93 4.29
CA THR A 69 3.00 -12.80 5.09
C THR A 69 4.18 -12.05 5.72
N ARG A 70 4.19 -10.72 5.58
CA ARG A 70 5.26 -9.84 6.07
C ARG A 70 4.82 -9.22 7.39
N PHE A 71 5.57 -9.49 8.44
CA PHE A 71 5.31 -8.97 9.77
C PHE A 71 6.30 -7.88 10.11
N GLY A 72 5.84 -6.77 10.66
CA GLY A 72 6.70 -5.75 11.26
C GLY A 72 6.83 -5.94 12.76
N SER A 73 8.05 -5.79 13.26
CA SER A 73 8.32 -5.65 14.69
C SER A 73 9.19 -4.41 14.90
N PRO A 74 8.97 -3.61 15.96
CA PRO A 74 9.98 -2.69 16.44
C PRO A 74 11.21 -3.49 16.89
N THR A 75 12.32 -2.80 17.18
CA THR A 75 13.59 -3.40 17.65
C THR A 75 13.50 -3.90 19.10
N ILE A 76 12.49 -4.72 19.39
CA ILE A 76 12.24 -5.41 20.65
C ILE A 76 12.30 -6.90 20.33
N HIS A 77 13.35 -7.58 20.80
CA HIS A 77 13.62 -8.98 20.42
C HIS A 77 12.47 -9.94 20.79
N GLU A 78 11.80 -9.71 21.92
CA GLU A 78 10.71 -10.58 22.38
C GLU A 78 9.54 -10.67 21.39
N TRP A 79 9.27 -9.57 20.68
CA TRP A 79 8.19 -9.51 19.70
C TRP A 79 8.55 -10.21 18.39
N MET A 80 9.80 -10.12 17.98
CA MET A 80 10.28 -10.87 16.83
C MET A 80 10.19 -12.39 17.09
N ASP A 81 10.63 -12.83 18.26
CA ASP A 81 10.59 -14.26 18.63
C ASP A 81 9.15 -14.77 18.71
N ALA A 82 8.23 -13.98 19.28
CA ALA A 82 6.81 -14.33 19.33
C ALA A 82 6.19 -14.41 17.92
N LEU A 83 6.48 -13.45 17.03
CA LEU A 83 6.02 -13.48 15.64
C LEU A 83 6.59 -14.68 14.89
N GLN A 84 7.88 -14.95 15.01
CA GLN A 84 8.54 -16.05 14.32
C GLN A 84 8.06 -17.41 14.84
N SER A 85 7.79 -17.52 16.15
CA SER A 85 7.25 -18.73 16.75
C SER A 85 5.79 -18.98 16.34
N ARG A 86 4.99 -17.92 16.18
CA ARG A 86 3.57 -18.03 15.84
C ARG A 86 3.36 -18.20 14.33
N PHE A 87 4.13 -17.50 13.52
CA PHE A 87 4.05 -17.46 12.07
C PHE A 87 5.39 -17.88 11.45
N PRO A 88 5.76 -19.17 11.53
CA PRO A 88 7.07 -19.64 11.11
C PRO A 88 7.34 -19.49 9.61
N GLU A 89 6.28 -19.46 8.80
CA GLU A 89 6.36 -19.24 7.34
C GLU A 89 6.28 -17.75 6.94
N GLY A 90 6.08 -16.87 7.92
CA GLY A 90 6.08 -15.42 7.75
C GLY A 90 7.48 -14.83 7.71
N LYS A 91 7.61 -13.67 7.07
CA LYS A 91 8.85 -12.89 7.06
C LYS A 91 8.75 -11.76 8.08
N VAL A 92 9.54 -11.81 9.14
CA VAL A 92 9.63 -10.73 10.12
C VAL A 92 10.65 -9.68 9.68
N LEU A 93 10.20 -8.43 9.55
CA LEU A 93 10.99 -7.25 9.26
C LEU A 93 11.11 -6.39 10.53
N ASN A 94 12.31 -5.87 10.78
CA ASN A 94 12.59 -5.07 11.96
C ASN A 94 12.62 -3.57 11.60
N TYR A 95 11.93 -2.77 12.41
CA TYR A 95 11.85 -1.32 12.27
C TYR A 95 12.45 -0.64 13.51
N PRO A 96 13.20 0.47 13.33
CA PRO A 96 13.95 1.11 14.41
C PRO A 96 13.07 1.82 15.44
N ASN A 97 11.81 2.14 15.10
CA ASN A 97 10.85 2.80 15.99
C ASN A 97 9.42 2.53 15.50
N MET A 98 8.43 2.85 16.34
CA MET A 98 7.02 2.66 16.03
C MET A 98 6.52 3.52 14.87
N ALA A 99 7.01 4.75 14.71
CA ALA A 99 6.58 5.62 13.61
C ALA A 99 6.92 5.00 12.23
N ASN A 100 8.11 4.42 12.10
CA ASN A 100 8.53 3.71 10.89
C ASN A 100 7.72 2.42 10.68
N LEU A 101 7.40 1.72 11.76
CA LEU A 101 6.56 0.52 11.72
C LEU A 101 5.16 0.83 11.21
N TYR A 102 4.50 1.85 11.76
CA TYR A 102 3.16 2.26 11.35
C TYR A 102 3.15 2.81 9.92
N ALA A 103 4.18 3.55 9.51
CA ALA A 103 4.32 3.96 8.11
C ALA A 103 4.51 2.78 7.14
N ALA A 104 5.27 1.75 7.54
CA ALA A 104 5.42 0.53 6.75
C ALA A 104 4.10 -0.25 6.65
N LEU A 105 3.28 -0.24 7.70
CA LEU A 105 1.97 -0.84 7.73
C LEU A 105 0.97 -0.08 6.84
N ASP A 106 0.90 1.25 6.97
CA ASP A 106 0.05 2.12 6.14
C ASP A 106 0.37 2.02 4.65
N SER A 107 1.65 1.89 4.31
CA SER A 107 2.11 1.78 2.91
C SER A 107 1.96 0.38 2.31
N GLY A 108 1.57 -0.62 3.13
CA GLY A 108 1.51 -2.02 2.71
C GLY A 108 2.88 -2.66 2.45
N GLU A 109 3.97 -2.09 3.00
CA GLU A 109 5.30 -2.72 3.01
C GLU A 109 5.31 -3.98 3.89
N ILE A 110 4.50 -3.98 4.94
CA ILE A 110 4.18 -5.12 5.80
C ILE A 110 2.67 -5.34 5.85
N ASP A 111 2.27 -6.57 6.13
CA ASP A 111 0.87 -6.99 6.15
C ASP A 111 0.28 -6.90 7.57
N ALA A 112 1.10 -7.13 8.61
CA ALA A 112 0.69 -6.96 9.99
C ALA A 112 1.87 -6.54 10.90
N ALA A 113 1.58 -5.90 12.03
CA ALA A 113 2.59 -5.54 13.02
C ALA A 113 2.09 -5.79 14.44
N MET A 114 2.99 -6.13 15.37
CA MET A 114 2.65 -6.08 16.79
C MET A 114 2.78 -4.64 17.31
N GLY A 115 1.83 -4.25 18.16
CA GLY A 115 1.85 -2.95 18.81
C GLY A 115 1.27 -3.03 20.22
N PHE A 116 1.33 -1.91 20.93
CA PHE A 116 0.77 -1.84 22.27
C PHE A 116 -0.72 -1.55 22.23
N LEU A 117 -1.43 -2.03 23.26
CA LEU A 117 -2.88 -1.96 23.33
C LEU A 117 -3.41 -0.58 23.74
N ASP A 118 -2.65 0.10 24.56
CA ASP A 118 -2.89 1.47 25.02
C ASP A 118 -2.66 2.50 23.90
N GLU A 119 -1.90 2.15 22.86
CA GLU A 119 -1.69 2.97 21.67
C GLU A 119 -2.86 2.93 20.69
N ARG A 120 -3.87 2.04 20.86
CA ARG A 120 -5.02 1.90 19.96
C ARG A 120 -5.70 3.21 19.63
N LYS A 121 -5.91 4.05 20.64
CA LYS A 121 -6.53 5.37 20.46
C LYS A 121 -5.69 6.26 19.57
N THR A 122 -4.41 6.38 19.88
CA THR A 122 -3.48 7.20 19.11
C THR A 122 -3.38 6.71 17.67
N ILE A 123 -3.29 5.40 17.47
CA ILE A 123 -3.24 4.78 16.14
C ILE A 123 -4.52 5.07 15.35
N ALA A 124 -5.70 4.89 15.95
CA ALA A 124 -6.96 5.19 15.29
C ALA A 124 -7.09 6.68 14.91
N GLU A 125 -6.51 7.59 15.71
CA GLU A 125 -6.54 9.04 15.45
C GLU A 125 -5.50 9.47 14.39
N THR A 126 -4.31 8.86 14.36
CA THR A 126 -3.20 9.30 13.48
C THR A 126 -3.03 8.45 12.22
N HIS A 127 -3.53 7.22 12.22
CA HIS A 127 -3.45 6.24 11.16
C HIS A 127 -4.82 5.58 10.96
N PRO A 128 -5.81 6.32 10.40
CA PRO A 128 -7.20 5.84 10.29
C PRO A 128 -7.34 4.60 9.42
N ASN A 129 -6.31 4.28 8.62
CA ASN A 129 -6.23 3.13 7.74
C ASN A 129 -5.66 1.88 8.44
N LEU A 130 -5.42 1.94 9.74
CA LEU A 130 -4.96 0.82 10.53
C LEU A 130 -6.10 0.31 11.40
N ALA A 131 -6.27 -1.01 11.37
CA ALA A 131 -7.29 -1.68 12.14
C ALA A 131 -6.67 -2.75 13.03
N LEU A 132 -7.27 -2.93 14.20
CA LEU A 132 -6.88 -3.98 15.14
C LEU A 132 -7.35 -5.35 14.64
N ILE A 133 -6.45 -6.33 14.64
CA ILE A 133 -6.78 -7.74 14.48
C ILE A 133 -7.14 -8.29 15.85
N GLU A 134 -8.41 -8.62 16.05
CA GLU A 134 -8.85 -9.22 17.31
C GLU A 134 -8.29 -10.65 17.44
N GLY A 135 -7.62 -10.91 18.57
CA GLY A 135 -7.03 -12.21 18.87
C GLY A 135 -6.93 -12.46 20.37
N GLN A 136 -7.02 -13.72 20.79
CA GLN A 136 -6.97 -14.12 22.22
C GLN A 136 -5.53 -14.19 22.78
N HIS A 137 -4.70 -13.16 22.55
CA HIS A 137 -3.33 -13.10 23.06
C HIS A 137 -3.05 -11.74 23.73
N PRO A 138 -2.23 -11.67 24.80
CA PRO A 138 -1.87 -10.39 25.45
C PRO A 138 -1.09 -9.42 24.55
N ALA A 139 -0.61 -9.88 23.40
CA ALA A 139 0.02 -9.05 22.38
C ALA A 139 -0.93 -8.93 21.19
N HIS A 140 -1.15 -7.70 20.74
CA HIS A 140 -2.15 -7.39 19.73
C HIS A 140 -1.49 -7.09 18.39
N LEU A 141 -2.13 -7.54 17.32
CA LEU A 141 -1.68 -7.35 15.94
C LEU A 141 -2.52 -6.26 15.27
N TYR A 142 -1.88 -5.43 14.48
CA TYR A 142 -2.51 -4.41 13.64
C TYR A 142 -2.37 -4.82 12.18
N HIS A 143 -3.42 -4.60 11.39
CA HIS A 143 -3.43 -4.80 9.95
C HIS A 143 -3.33 -3.45 9.21
N GLY A 144 -2.49 -3.40 8.18
CA GLY A 144 -2.38 -2.27 7.25
C GLY A 144 -3.22 -2.51 6.01
N GLY A 145 -4.27 -1.72 5.86
CA GLY A 145 -5.19 -1.73 4.71
C GLY A 145 -6.26 -0.67 4.94
N SER A 146 -6.45 0.25 3.98
CA SER A 146 -7.39 1.38 4.15
C SER A 146 -8.76 0.94 4.65
N VAL A 147 -9.16 1.57 5.75
CA VAL A 147 -10.55 1.91 6.09
C VAL A 147 -11.01 3.04 5.16
#